data_AF-A0A932VLK0-F1
#
_entry.id   AF-A0A932VLK0-F1
#
_cell.length_a   1.000
_cell.length_b   1.000
_cell.length_c   1.000
_cell.angle_alpha   90.00
_cell.angle_beta   90.00
_cell.angle_gamma   90.00
#
_symmetry.space_group_name_H-M   'P 1'
#
loop_
_entity.id
_entity.type
_entity.pdbx_description
1 polymer ?
#
loop_
_entity_poly.entity_id
_entity_poly.type
_entity_poly.pdbx_seq_one_letter_code
_entity_poly.pdbx_strand_id
1 'polypeptide(L)'
;MTRRTAAVVLAMAALAFLSCGGGGGGGGGNKAGGPTLSGVARFEKLAYDQNGLTGAVTDFPIRFAKADVVQNGSVVASTATDADGNYSFSSPGLSGTFYVRVNADAAPPFFASVVDASSAVFSVRSSDTPLTAGGSITLNLLASNTDVGPAFNIFDNLIRAQDADNSLAGRYPKKITAVWYSGNTSGTFYNSSTGDITILGALTDAAGGSDAYDDAVILHEMGHYAAANFSRDDSPGGDHSALGHYPDLRLTWSEGWATFFSCMSRSLRPITGALVGPQWYVDTPGWPGLAGNSFSFEIDTPTFSSVATGADNEQAVSNVLWHVFAASAAPATSPTSPYLGLGATDIWSVFSTYLPTVQNLSPSEYVTLESFWDGWVAKYPQQESPLTPILFDRKIAYSADPYEPDDTIAQARLVPVGTSENHTFFKSGAAPNGDKDYLKINVASGRQYTFATSVSNGADTLLTLLDSDGATMLAQNDDVSAADKGSKIVWTASATKTVYLLCEPYRPYVPADIFLYGGAGGSSPAVTRYGAYSITITSP
;
A
#
# COMPACT_ATOMS: atom_id res chain seq x y z
N MET A 1 -0.28 2.49 -40.67
CA MET A 1 -1.36 3.49 -40.86
C MET A 1 -2.36 3.24 -39.75
N THR A 2 -2.67 4.09 -38.78
CA THR A 2 -2.49 5.53 -38.53
C THR A 2 -2.33 5.64 -37.00
N ARG A 3 -1.26 6.28 -36.52
CA ARG A 3 -1.03 6.50 -35.07
C ARG A 3 -2.06 7.51 -34.56
N ARG A 4 -2.91 7.11 -33.61
CA ARG A 4 -3.76 8.04 -32.85
C ARG A 4 -2.97 8.53 -31.64
N THR A 5 -2.43 9.75 -31.74
CA THR A 5 -1.99 10.55 -30.60
C THR A 5 -3.21 10.90 -29.75
N ALA A 6 -3.36 10.23 -28.60
CA ALA A 6 -4.32 10.65 -27.58
C ALA A 6 -3.71 11.84 -26.83
N ALA A 7 -4.20 13.04 -27.15
CA ALA A 7 -3.96 14.22 -26.33
C ALA A 7 -4.73 14.05 -25.02
N VAL A 8 -4.03 13.93 -23.91
CA VAL A 8 -4.60 14.02 -22.56
C VAL A 8 -5.04 15.46 -22.35
N VAL A 9 -6.35 15.70 -22.47
CA VAL A 9 -6.96 16.98 -22.11
C VAL A 9 -7.09 16.98 -20.58
N LEU A 10 -6.23 17.75 -19.91
CA LEU A 10 -6.32 18.04 -18.49
C LEU A 10 -7.55 18.93 -18.24
N ALA A 11 -8.69 18.31 -17.92
CA ALA A 11 -9.87 19.05 -17.51
C ALA A 11 -9.70 19.48 -16.04
N MET A 12 -9.07 20.64 -15.81
CA MET A 12 -9.19 21.32 -14.51
C MET A 12 -10.62 21.84 -14.37
N ALA A 13 -11.44 21.13 -13.62
CA ALA A 13 -12.71 21.66 -13.16
C ALA A 13 -12.42 22.76 -12.12
N ALA A 14 -12.50 24.01 -12.53
CA ALA A 14 -12.58 25.13 -11.62
C ALA A 14 -13.91 25.03 -10.85
N LEU A 15 -13.89 24.40 -9.68
CA LEU A 15 -15.01 24.49 -8.74
C LEU A 15 -15.02 25.92 -8.20
N ALA A 16 -15.92 26.75 -8.73
CA ALA A 16 -16.30 27.99 -8.08
C ALA A 16 -16.94 27.66 -6.72
N PHE A 17 -16.25 27.98 -5.63
CA PHE A 17 -16.79 27.90 -4.29
C PHE A 17 -17.97 28.87 -4.15
N LEU A 18 -19.19 28.34 -4.20
CA LEU A 18 -20.37 29.05 -3.73
C LEU A 18 -20.28 29.17 -2.21
N SER A 19 -19.96 30.38 -1.75
CA SER A 19 -20.10 30.80 -0.37
C SER A 19 -21.52 30.47 0.13
N CYS A 20 -21.63 29.51 1.04
CA CYS A 20 -22.86 29.24 1.78
C CYS A 20 -23.00 30.27 2.91
N GLY A 21 -23.45 31.48 2.57
CA GLY A 21 -23.94 32.46 3.53
C GLY A 21 -25.46 32.34 3.67
N GLY A 22 -25.93 31.59 4.66
CA GLY A 22 -27.35 31.50 4.99
C GLY A 22 -27.78 32.58 5.99
N GLY A 23 -28.76 33.41 5.60
CA GLY A 23 -29.76 33.98 6.52
C GLY A 23 -29.88 35.52 6.61
N GLY A 24 -31.04 36.04 6.18
CA GLY A 24 -31.69 37.20 6.81
C GLY A 24 -31.83 38.46 5.94
N GLY A 25 -32.95 38.58 5.20
CA GLY A 25 -33.34 39.83 4.55
C GLY A 25 -33.78 40.91 5.54
N GLY A 26 -33.38 42.16 5.29
CA GLY A 26 -33.93 43.34 5.95
C GLY A 26 -33.12 44.62 5.77
N GLY A 27 -33.67 45.56 4.99
CA GLY A 27 -33.54 47.01 5.21
C GLY A 27 -32.24 47.70 4.81
N GLY A 28 -32.30 48.54 3.78
CA GLY A 28 -31.18 49.33 3.27
C GLY A 28 -30.56 50.30 4.28
N GLY A 29 -29.24 50.24 4.35
CA GLY A 29 -28.36 51.29 4.85
C GLY A 29 -26.98 51.06 4.22
N ASN A 30 -26.42 52.07 3.58
CA ASN A 30 -25.05 52.04 3.06
C ASN A 30 -24.07 51.76 4.22
N LYS A 31 -23.73 50.49 4.46
CA LYS A 31 -22.54 50.13 5.22
C LYS A 31 -21.36 50.35 4.30
N ALA A 32 -20.53 51.35 4.60
CA ALA A 32 -19.20 51.47 4.02
C ALA A 32 -18.50 50.10 4.13
N GLY A 33 -18.07 49.53 3.00
CA GLY A 33 -17.47 48.21 2.94
C GLY A 33 -16.29 48.12 3.90
N GLY A 34 -16.35 47.20 4.86
CA GLY A 34 -15.21 46.91 5.74
C GLY A 34 -14.01 46.43 4.92
N PRO A 35 -12.78 46.48 5.48
CA PRO A 35 -11.58 46.15 4.73
C PRO A 35 -11.64 44.73 4.15
N THR A 36 -11.09 44.55 2.95
CA THR A 36 -10.82 43.22 2.39
C THR A 36 -9.58 42.68 3.06
N LEU A 37 -9.66 41.47 3.62
CA LEU A 37 -8.54 40.80 4.28
C LEU A 37 -8.13 39.61 3.43
N SER A 38 -6.86 39.56 3.04
CA SER A 38 -6.34 38.47 2.20
C SER A 38 -4.91 38.11 2.59
N GLY A 39 -4.39 37.05 1.98
CA GLY A 39 -3.01 36.63 2.22
C GLY A 39 -2.65 35.37 1.48
N VAL A 40 -1.39 34.98 1.62
CA VAL A 40 -0.88 33.68 1.19
C VAL A 40 -0.36 32.94 2.41
N ALA A 41 -0.78 31.68 2.56
CA ALA A 41 -0.31 30.79 3.61
C ALA A 41 0.63 29.73 3.01
N ARG A 42 1.83 29.62 3.56
CA ARG A 42 2.87 28.67 3.14
C ARG A 42 3.42 27.90 4.32
N PHE A 43 4.03 26.75 4.06
CA PHE A 43 4.80 25.98 5.04
C PHE A 43 6.19 25.67 4.50
N GLU A 44 7.18 25.64 5.38
CA GLU A 44 8.54 25.23 5.04
C GLU A 44 8.62 23.70 5.00
N LYS A 45 9.00 23.15 3.84
CA LYS A 45 9.26 21.72 3.63
C LYS A 45 10.77 21.47 3.56
N LEU A 46 11.21 20.34 4.11
CA LEU A 46 12.57 19.87 3.95
C LEU A 46 12.71 19.01 2.69
N ALA A 47 13.71 19.33 1.86
CA ALA A 47 14.01 18.53 0.69
C ALA A 47 14.84 17.29 1.07
N TYR A 48 14.51 16.16 0.47
CA TYR A 48 15.22 14.89 0.63
C TYR A 48 15.58 14.26 -0.72
N ASP A 49 16.68 13.50 -0.73
CA ASP A 49 17.07 12.60 -1.81
C ASP A 49 17.11 11.14 -1.32
N GLN A 50 17.64 10.20 -2.12
CA GLN A 50 17.71 8.79 -1.73
C GLN A 50 18.60 8.52 -0.50
N ASN A 51 19.40 9.49 -0.06
CA ASN A 51 20.23 9.40 1.14
C ASN A 51 19.57 10.10 2.35
N GLY A 52 18.38 10.68 2.19
CA GLY A 52 17.61 11.35 3.23
C GLY A 52 17.57 12.87 3.08
N LEU A 53 17.35 13.57 4.20
CA LEU A 53 17.22 15.03 4.21
C LEU A 53 18.52 15.73 3.77
N THR A 54 18.39 16.64 2.81
CA THR A 54 19.51 17.42 2.24
C THR A 54 19.83 18.69 3.04
N GLY A 55 18.95 19.08 3.96
CA GLY A 55 19.00 20.36 4.67
C GLY A 55 18.47 21.57 3.88
N ALA A 56 18.13 21.41 2.59
CA ALA A 56 17.47 22.46 1.83
C ALA A 56 16.02 22.62 2.30
N VAL A 57 15.60 23.88 2.45
CA VAL A 57 14.26 24.28 2.89
C VAL A 57 13.57 24.99 1.72
N THR A 58 12.30 24.67 1.47
CA THR A 58 11.51 25.31 0.42
C THR A 58 10.08 25.54 0.88
N ASP A 59 9.55 26.72 0.59
CA ASP A 59 8.17 27.06 0.93
C ASP A 59 7.19 26.42 -0.03
N PHE A 60 6.18 25.71 0.49
CA PHE A 60 5.04 25.17 -0.25
C PHE A 60 3.73 25.84 0.18
N PRO A 61 2.73 25.93 -0.72
CA PRO A 61 1.43 26.47 -0.34
C PRO A 61 0.73 25.56 0.68
N ILE A 62 0.08 26.15 1.68
CA ILE A 62 -0.86 25.40 2.53
C ILE A 62 -2.19 25.31 1.76
N ARG A 63 -2.45 24.16 1.14
CA ARG A 63 -3.57 23.98 0.21
C ARG A 63 -4.86 23.55 0.90
N PHE A 64 -5.99 24.14 0.53
CA PHE A 64 -7.33 23.70 0.95
C PHE A 64 -7.56 23.63 2.46
N ALA A 65 -6.84 24.44 3.23
CA ALA A 65 -6.93 24.53 4.69
C ALA A 65 -7.99 25.55 5.11
N LYS A 66 -8.64 25.32 6.24
CA LYS A 66 -9.52 26.33 6.85
C LYS A 66 -8.70 27.51 7.35
N ALA A 67 -9.11 28.71 6.97
CA ALA A 67 -8.55 29.97 7.44
C ALA A 67 -9.60 30.73 8.24
N ASP A 68 -9.26 31.14 9.46
CA ASP A 68 -10.15 31.86 10.38
C ASP A 68 -9.62 33.26 10.66
N VAL A 69 -10.54 34.22 10.80
CA VAL A 69 -10.29 35.47 11.51
C VAL A 69 -10.75 35.30 12.95
N VAL A 70 -9.85 35.59 13.90
CA VAL A 70 -10.13 35.50 15.32
C VAL A 70 -10.04 36.88 15.97
N GLN A 71 -11.05 37.21 16.76
CA GLN A 71 -11.15 38.46 17.51
C GLN A 71 -11.75 38.18 18.89
N ASN A 72 -11.15 38.77 19.93
CA ASN A 72 -11.57 38.56 21.34
C ASN A 72 -11.69 37.07 21.72
N GLY A 73 -10.80 36.22 21.17
CA GLY A 73 -10.79 34.78 21.40
C GLY A 73 -11.85 33.97 20.64
N SER A 74 -12.67 34.60 19.80
CA SER A 74 -13.73 33.93 19.01
C SER A 74 -13.45 34.01 17.51
N VAL A 75 -13.76 32.94 16.77
CA VAL A 75 -13.76 32.96 15.31
C VAL A 75 -14.93 33.83 14.83
N VAL A 76 -14.63 34.88 14.08
CA VAL A 76 -15.62 35.85 13.58
C VAL A 76 -15.86 35.74 12.07
N ALA A 77 -14.95 35.10 11.33
CA ALA A 77 -15.13 34.74 9.93
C ALA A 77 -14.25 33.53 9.59
N SER A 78 -14.69 32.71 8.64
CA SER A 78 -13.91 31.57 8.11
C SER A 78 -13.97 31.55 6.59
N THR A 79 -12.89 31.08 5.98
CA THR A 79 -12.73 30.83 4.55
C THR A 79 -11.81 29.61 4.37
N ALA A 80 -11.36 29.32 3.16
CA ALA A 80 -10.35 28.31 2.88
C ALA A 80 -9.19 28.89 2.08
N THR A 81 -8.02 28.28 2.19
CA THR A 81 -6.94 28.50 1.22
C THR A 81 -7.23 27.77 -0.09
N ASP A 82 -6.84 28.34 -1.22
CA ASP A 82 -6.89 27.67 -2.52
C ASP A 82 -5.68 26.74 -2.74
N ALA A 83 -5.52 26.22 -3.97
CA ALA A 83 -4.42 25.34 -4.36
C ALA A 83 -3.04 26.03 -4.31
N ASP A 84 -3.00 27.36 -4.35
CA ASP A 84 -1.79 28.18 -4.30
C ASP A 84 -1.56 28.77 -2.90
N GLY A 85 -2.41 28.41 -1.93
CA GLY A 85 -2.35 28.88 -0.55
C GLY A 85 -2.94 30.27 -0.33
N ASN A 86 -3.58 30.87 -1.34
CA ASN A 86 -4.22 32.18 -1.18
C ASN A 86 -5.51 32.05 -0.39
N TYR A 87 -5.79 33.03 0.46
CA TYR A 87 -7.08 33.14 1.14
C TYR A 87 -7.59 34.59 1.10
N SER A 88 -8.90 34.76 1.22
CA SER A 88 -9.54 36.07 1.26
C SER A 88 -10.85 36.04 2.04
N PHE A 89 -11.15 37.12 2.76
CA PHE A 89 -12.36 37.35 3.52
C PHE A 89 -13.03 38.64 3.03
N SER A 90 -14.34 38.55 2.78
CA SER A 90 -15.16 39.70 2.41
C SER A 90 -15.68 40.42 3.65
N SER A 91 -15.12 41.59 3.96
CA SER A 91 -15.57 42.52 5.01
C SER A 91 -16.02 41.85 6.32
N PRO A 92 -15.13 41.18 7.08
CA PRO A 92 -15.48 40.33 8.22
C PRO A 92 -16.07 41.04 9.47
N GLY A 93 -16.51 42.30 9.36
CA GLY A 93 -17.21 43.01 10.44
C GLY A 93 -16.35 43.22 11.70
N LEU A 94 -15.04 43.45 11.52
CA LEU A 94 -14.07 43.52 12.60
C LEU A 94 -14.18 44.81 13.42
N SER A 95 -13.77 44.74 14.69
CA SER A 95 -13.61 45.91 15.57
C SER A 95 -12.39 45.78 16.49
N GLY A 96 -11.47 46.74 16.50
CA GLY A 96 -10.27 46.63 17.34
C GLY A 96 -9.24 45.64 16.76
N THR A 97 -8.62 44.82 17.62
CA THR A 97 -7.51 43.93 17.22
C THR A 97 -8.02 42.55 16.80
N PHE A 98 -7.39 41.95 15.80
CA PHE A 98 -7.70 40.61 15.31
C PHE A 98 -6.42 39.89 14.85
N TYR A 99 -6.50 38.59 14.60
CA TYR A 99 -5.47 37.86 13.86
C TYR A 99 -6.11 36.89 12.88
N VAL A 100 -5.35 36.48 11.86
CA VAL A 100 -5.73 35.36 11.00
C VAL A 100 -4.97 34.12 11.44
N ARG A 101 -5.62 32.97 11.45
CA ARG A 101 -4.96 31.68 11.55
C ARG A 101 -5.35 30.78 10.38
N VAL A 102 -4.42 29.95 9.93
CA VAL A 102 -4.68 28.84 9.02
C VAL A 102 -4.45 27.56 9.79
N ASN A 103 -5.41 26.65 9.74
CA ASN A 103 -5.41 25.40 10.51
C ASN A 103 -4.99 24.23 9.62
N ALA A 104 -4.25 23.26 10.15
CA ALA A 104 -4.03 21.96 9.53
C ALA A 104 -5.31 21.10 9.59
N ASP A 105 -6.42 21.66 9.10
CA ASP A 105 -7.74 21.07 9.02
C ASP A 105 -8.39 21.50 7.71
N ALA A 106 -8.76 20.52 6.91
CA ALA A 106 -9.17 20.72 5.53
C ALA A 106 -10.57 21.33 5.44
N ALA A 107 -10.74 22.25 4.49
CA ALA A 107 -12.05 22.66 4.03
C ALA A 107 -12.60 21.65 3.01
N PRO A 108 -13.93 21.48 2.91
CA PRO A 108 -14.53 20.68 1.86
C PRO A 108 -14.03 21.11 0.47
N PRO A 109 -13.79 20.16 -0.45
CA PRO A 109 -14.25 18.78 -0.39
C PRO A 109 -13.29 17.80 0.32
N PHE A 110 -12.17 18.27 0.87
CA PHE A 110 -11.21 17.44 1.59
C PHE A 110 -11.61 17.23 3.06
N PHE A 111 -11.19 16.11 3.64
CA PHE A 111 -11.52 15.72 5.01
C PHE A 111 -10.28 15.19 5.74
N ALA A 112 -9.29 16.05 5.96
CA ALA A 112 -8.05 15.72 6.66
C ALA A 112 -7.80 16.70 7.81
N SER A 113 -7.28 16.22 8.93
CA SER A 113 -6.85 17.08 10.04
C SER A 113 -5.54 16.56 10.65
N VAL A 114 -4.69 17.45 11.17
CA VAL A 114 -3.50 17.10 11.96
C VAL A 114 -3.63 17.70 13.35
N VAL A 115 -3.50 16.87 14.37
CA VAL A 115 -3.71 17.23 15.78
C VAL A 115 -2.56 16.78 16.67
N ASP A 116 -2.41 17.45 17.81
CA ASP A 116 -1.49 17.03 18.87
C ASP A 116 -2.11 15.93 19.78
N ALA A 117 -1.36 15.52 20.82
CA ALA A 117 -1.79 14.52 21.79
C ALA A 117 -3.07 14.91 22.57
N SER A 118 -3.43 16.20 22.60
CA SER A 118 -4.66 16.71 23.22
C SER A 118 -5.83 16.85 22.24
N SER A 119 -5.65 16.36 21.00
CA SER A 119 -6.58 16.55 19.88
C SER A 119 -6.73 18.00 19.44
N ALA A 120 -5.79 18.88 19.79
CA ALA A 120 -5.78 20.26 19.31
C ALA A 120 -5.21 20.32 17.89
N VAL A 121 -5.94 20.98 16.99
CA VAL A 121 -5.51 21.17 15.59
C VAL A 121 -4.33 22.13 15.53
N PHE A 122 -3.28 21.76 14.80
CA PHE A 122 -2.14 22.65 14.54
C PHE A 122 -2.57 23.85 13.71
N SER A 123 -2.02 25.03 13.99
CA SER A 123 -2.30 26.24 13.22
C SER A 123 -1.10 27.16 13.15
N VAL A 124 -0.97 27.88 12.04
CA VAL A 124 -0.08 29.04 11.92
C VAL A 124 -0.94 30.30 12.00
N ARG A 125 -0.48 31.33 12.72
CA ARG A 125 -1.22 32.59 12.85
C ARG A 125 -0.38 33.83 12.56
N SER A 126 -1.04 34.88 12.08
CA SER A 126 -0.45 36.21 11.99
C SER A 126 -0.21 36.81 13.37
N SER A 127 0.56 37.89 13.43
CA SER A 127 0.57 38.77 14.60
C SER A 127 -0.80 39.43 14.79
N ASP A 128 -1.07 39.84 16.03
CA ASP A 128 -2.25 40.62 16.38
C ASP A 128 -2.21 41.97 15.64
N THR A 129 -3.21 42.21 14.80
CA THR A 129 -3.30 43.34 13.88
C THR A 129 -4.42 44.29 14.31
N PRO A 130 -4.13 45.58 14.57
CA PRO A 130 -5.18 46.56 14.83
C PRO A 130 -5.93 46.89 13.55
N LEU A 131 -7.26 46.95 13.62
CA LEU A 131 -8.09 47.40 12.50
C LEU A 131 -7.80 48.88 12.19
N THR A 132 -7.24 49.14 11.01
CA THR A 132 -7.12 50.49 10.46
C THR A 132 -8.38 50.83 9.65
N ALA A 133 -8.78 52.10 9.66
CA ALA A 133 -9.97 52.55 8.93
C ALA A 133 -9.69 52.58 7.42
N GLY A 134 -10.36 51.70 6.67
CA GLY A 134 -10.33 51.64 5.20
C GLY A 134 -9.11 50.92 4.60
N GLY A 135 -9.31 50.27 3.45
CA GLY A 135 -8.23 49.65 2.66
C GLY A 135 -8.26 48.11 2.61
N SER A 136 -7.31 47.53 1.88
CA SER A 136 -7.06 46.07 1.88
C SER A 136 -5.93 45.76 2.86
N ILE A 137 -6.11 44.74 3.70
CA ILE A 137 -5.09 44.23 4.62
C ILE A 137 -4.59 42.90 4.06
N THR A 138 -3.27 42.80 3.86
CA THR A 138 -2.61 41.56 3.45
C THR A 138 -1.81 41.00 4.61
N LEU A 139 -2.12 39.79 5.05
CA LEU A 139 -1.36 39.06 6.07
C LEU A 139 -0.83 37.78 5.44
N ASN A 140 0.48 37.65 5.25
CA ASN A 140 1.05 36.39 4.78
C ASN A 140 1.46 35.55 5.99
N LEU A 141 1.27 34.23 5.89
CA LEU A 141 1.59 33.29 6.96
C LEU A 141 2.63 32.29 6.46
N LEU A 142 3.63 32.02 7.29
CA LEU A 142 4.63 30.99 7.06
C LEU A 142 4.67 30.06 8.27
N ALA A 143 4.27 28.81 8.07
CA ALA A 143 4.50 27.74 9.03
C ALA A 143 5.95 27.27 8.91
N SER A 144 6.81 27.79 9.79
CA SER A 144 8.25 27.47 9.74
C SER A 144 8.53 26.02 10.14
N ASN A 145 9.56 25.43 9.54
CA ASN A 145 10.03 24.09 9.85
C ASN A 145 10.48 23.96 11.32
N THR A 146 10.89 25.06 11.95
CA THR A 146 11.27 25.15 13.37
C THR A 146 10.08 25.32 14.33
N ASP A 147 8.85 25.37 13.80
CA ASP A 147 7.60 25.53 14.56
C ASP A 147 6.54 24.53 14.05
N VAL A 148 5.47 24.99 13.41
CA VAL A 148 4.34 24.15 12.97
C VAL A 148 4.45 23.64 11.52
N GLY A 149 5.54 23.95 10.81
CA GLY A 149 5.83 23.43 9.46
C GLY A 149 5.72 21.90 9.31
N PRO A 150 6.21 21.08 10.27
CA PRO A 150 6.07 19.63 10.18
C PRO A 150 4.61 19.17 10.10
N ALA A 151 3.72 19.76 10.89
CA ALA A 151 2.29 19.44 10.86
C ALA A 151 1.63 19.78 9.51
N PHE A 152 2.07 20.87 8.87
CA PHE A 152 1.59 21.23 7.54
C PHE A 152 2.18 20.37 6.41
N ASN A 153 3.37 19.80 6.59
CA ASN A 153 3.87 18.77 5.66
C ASN A 153 3.06 17.48 5.74
N ILE A 154 2.74 17.01 6.94
CA ILE A 154 1.83 15.87 7.15
C ILE A 154 0.50 16.17 6.47
N PHE A 155 -0.12 17.32 6.78
CA PHE A 155 -1.38 17.75 6.20
C PHE A 155 -1.37 17.76 4.67
N ASP A 156 -0.32 18.28 4.03
CA ASP A 156 -0.21 18.31 2.57
C ASP A 156 -0.19 16.91 1.95
N ASN A 157 0.46 15.93 2.59
CA ASN A 157 0.45 14.54 2.13
C ASN A 157 -0.94 13.90 2.28
N LEU A 158 -1.68 14.20 3.36
CA LEU A 158 -3.08 13.75 3.49
C LEU A 158 -3.96 14.29 2.35
N ILE A 159 -3.82 15.58 2.02
CA ILE A 159 -4.51 16.21 0.89
C ILE A 159 -4.11 15.57 -0.44
N ARG A 160 -2.82 15.28 -0.64
CA ARG A 160 -2.29 14.63 -1.85
C ARG A 160 -2.91 13.25 -2.06
N ALA A 161 -2.98 12.44 -1.01
CA ALA A 161 -3.60 11.11 -1.07
C ALA A 161 -5.10 11.19 -1.37
N GLN A 162 -5.86 12.07 -0.68
CA GLN A 162 -7.30 12.23 -0.95
C GLN A 162 -7.60 12.73 -2.37
N ASP A 163 -6.74 13.57 -2.95
CA ASP A 163 -6.85 14.00 -4.34
C ASP A 163 -6.57 12.84 -5.31
N ALA A 164 -5.55 12.02 -5.03
CA ALA A 164 -5.30 10.79 -5.81
C ALA A 164 -6.49 9.83 -5.75
N ASP A 165 -7.02 9.55 -4.55
CA ASP A 165 -8.22 8.74 -4.34
C ASP A 165 -9.41 9.26 -5.13
N ASN A 166 -9.71 10.56 -5.02
CA ASN A 166 -10.83 11.16 -5.73
C ASN A 166 -10.67 11.07 -7.25
N SER A 167 -9.45 11.20 -7.79
CA SER A 167 -9.23 11.04 -9.23
C SER A 167 -9.44 9.62 -9.75
N LEU A 168 -9.30 8.61 -8.89
CA LEU A 168 -9.49 7.21 -9.26
C LEU A 168 -10.92 6.72 -8.95
N ALA A 169 -11.50 7.14 -7.83
CA ALA A 169 -12.80 6.71 -7.33
C ALA A 169 -13.96 7.64 -7.71
N GLY A 170 -13.69 8.87 -8.14
CA GLY A 170 -14.72 9.90 -8.39
C GLY A 170 -15.43 10.39 -7.12
N ARG A 171 -14.88 10.09 -5.94
CA ARG A 171 -15.38 10.54 -4.63
C ARG A 171 -14.25 10.67 -3.62
N TYR A 172 -14.41 11.58 -2.66
CA TYR A 172 -13.50 11.70 -1.52
C TYR A 172 -13.77 10.60 -0.47
N PRO A 173 -12.72 10.10 0.21
CA PRO A 173 -12.83 9.16 1.32
C PRO A 173 -13.40 9.79 2.61
N LYS A 174 -13.61 8.97 3.65
CA LYS A 174 -14.04 9.43 4.99
C LYS A 174 -12.99 10.32 5.63
N LYS A 175 -13.36 11.11 6.65
CA LYS A 175 -12.38 11.93 7.39
C LYS A 175 -11.20 11.09 7.92
N ILE A 176 -9.99 11.62 7.80
CA ILE A 176 -8.76 11.11 8.41
C ILE A 176 -8.19 12.13 9.40
N THR A 177 -7.69 11.66 10.54
CA THR A 177 -6.93 12.49 11.49
C THR A 177 -5.52 11.92 11.65
N ALA A 178 -4.49 12.75 11.49
CA ALA A 178 -3.13 12.40 11.86
C ALA A 178 -2.80 12.98 13.24
N VAL A 179 -2.33 12.15 14.17
CA VAL A 179 -1.86 12.55 15.49
C VAL A 179 -0.34 12.65 15.46
N TRP A 180 0.18 13.85 15.71
CA TRP A 180 1.61 14.13 15.74
C TRP A 180 1.98 15.08 16.87
N TYR A 181 3.07 14.81 17.57
CA TYR A 181 3.65 15.71 18.54
C TYR A 181 5.13 15.38 18.74
N SER A 182 5.92 16.38 19.11
CA SER A 182 7.34 16.19 19.39
C SER A 182 7.53 15.21 20.56
N GLY A 183 8.41 14.22 20.36
CA GLY A 183 8.66 13.15 21.32
C GLY A 183 7.68 11.99 21.28
N ASN A 184 6.76 11.93 20.30
CA ASN A 184 5.99 10.71 20.05
C ASN A 184 6.93 9.58 19.59
N THR A 185 6.92 8.45 20.30
CA THR A 185 7.76 7.27 20.02
C THR A 185 6.96 6.04 19.58
N SER A 186 5.69 6.23 19.20
CA SER A 186 4.78 5.10 18.90
C SER A 186 5.00 4.49 17.51
N GLY A 187 5.93 5.04 16.72
CA GLY A 187 6.05 4.75 15.29
C GLY A 187 5.02 5.52 14.46
N THR A 188 5.14 5.37 13.14
CA THR A 188 4.11 5.80 12.18
C THR A 188 3.27 4.61 11.77
N PHE A 189 1.94 4.71 11.89
CA PHE A 189 1.02 3.64 11.50
C PHE A 189 -0.42 4.14 11.34
N TYR A 190 -1.15 3.53 10.42
CA TYR A 190 -2.60 3.61 10.31
C TYR A 190 -3.29 2.66 11.29
N ASN A 191 -4.21 3.19 12.10
CA ASN A 191 -4.98 2.38 13.03
C ASN A 191 -6.37 2.08 12.45
N SER A 192 -6.54 0.88 11.90
CA SER A 192 -7.81 0.44 11.30
C SER A 192 -9.01 0.42 12.26
N SER A 193 -8.77 0.31 13.57
CA SER A 193 -9.84 0.29 14.58
C SER A 193 -10.41 1.68 14.85
N THR A 194 -9.59 2.72 14.76
CA THR A 194 -9.99 4.11 15.03
C THR A 194 -10.20 4.91 13.74
N GLY A 195 -9.52 4.52 12.66
CA GLY A 195 -9.52 5.22 11.38
C GLY A 195 -8.58 6.43 11.34
N ASP A 196 -7.64 6.53 12.27
CA ASP A 196 -6.66 7.62 12.39
C ASP A 196 -5.22 7.15 12.10
N ILE A 197 -4.31 8.08 11.83
CA ILE A 197 -2.87 7.82 11.64
C ILE A 197 -2.11 8.37 12.84
N THR A 198 -1.17 7.58 13.38
CA THR A 198 -0.15 8.08 14.30
C THR A 198 1.12 8.37 13.51
N ILE A 199 1.78 9.51 13.77
CA ILE A 199 3.05 9.88 13.12
C ILE A 199 4.17 9.94 14.16
N LEU A 200 5.29 9.28 13.88
CA LEU A 200 6.50 9.33 14.70
C LEU A 200 7.02 10.77 14.80
N GLY A 201 7.31 11.20 16.02
CA GLY A 201 7.76 12.56 16.33
C GLY A 201 9.07 12.58 17.13
N ALA A 202 9.79 11.47 17.15
CA ALA A 202 11.04 11.33 17.90
C ALA A 202 12.15 12.19 17.29
N LEU A 203 12.95 12.85 18.13
CA LEU A 203 14.07 13.69 17.69
C LEU A 203 15.39 12.92 17.57
N THR A 204 15.51 11.80 18.28
CA THR A 204 16.70 10.94 18.34
C THR A 204 16.28 9.57 18.84
N ASP A 205 15.90 8.65 17.96
CA ASP A 205 15.86 7.25 18.36
C ASP A 205 16.52 6.35 17.32
N ALA A 206 16.60 5.07 17.66
CA ALA A 206 17.17 4.02 16.82
C ALA A 206 16.19 3.56 15.71
N ALA A 207 15.00 4.16 15.62
CA ALA A 207 13.86 3.78 14.77
C ALA A 207 13.62 4.76 13.62
N GLY A 208 14.59 5.60 13.26
CA GLY A 208 14.35 6.72 12.34
C GLY A 208 13.97 7.96 13.14
N GLY A 209 14.05 9.16 12.58
CA GLY A 209 13.72 10.34 13.38
C GLY A 209 12.24 10.65 13.31
N SER A 210 11.90 11.94 13.21
CA SER A 210 10.51 12.34 13.07
C SER A 210 10.05 12.18 11.63
N ASP A 211 9.06 11.32 11.38
CA ASP A 211 8.48 11.03 10.05
C ASP A 211 7.62 12.19 9.49
N ALA A 212 7.50 13.29 10.23
CA ALA A 212 6.73 14.46 9.78
C ALA A 212 7.17 15.03 8.41
N TYR A 213 8.40 14.74 7.96
CA TYR A 213 8.90 15.09 6.62
C TYR A 213 9.06 13.90 5.67
N ASP A 214 8.75 12.69 6.12
CA ASP A 214 8.89 11.46 5.35
C ASP A 214 7.61 11.21 4.57
N ASP A 215 7.45 11.96 3.49
CA ASP A 215 6.29 11.88 2.59
C ASP A 215 5.97 10.44 2.20
N ALA A 216 6.99 9.60 1.96
CA ALA A 216 6.80 8.21 1.56
C ALA A 216 6.14 7.38 2.67
N VAL A 217 6.57 7.58 3.92
CA VAL A 217 6.04 6.90 5.11
C VAL A 217 4.61 7.38 5.39
N ILE A 218 4.36 8.69 5.37
CA ILE A 218 3.01 9.23 5.57
C ILE A 218 2.04 8.71 4.50
N LEU A 219 2.47 8.66 3.24
CA LEU A 219 1.63 8.19 2.14
C LEU A 219 1.49 6.66 2.10
N HIS A 220 2.41 5.91 2.69
CA HIS A 220 2.25 4.47 2.95
C HIS A 220 1.04 4.23 3.84
N GLU A 221 0.96 4.94 4.97
CA GLU A 221 -0.20 4.85 5.87
C GLU A 221 -1.50 5.29 5.20
N MET A 222 -1.43 6.28 4.31
CA MET A 222 -2.57 6.66 3.49
C MET A 222 -3.00 5.55 2.52
N GLY A 223 -2.11 4.64 2.14
CA GLY A 223 -2.43 3.44 1.36
C GLY A 223 -3.32 2.45 2.11
N HIS A 224 -3.04 2.19 3.40
CA HIS A 224 -3.94 1.41 4.25
C HIS A 224 -5.28 2.11 4.47
N TYR A 225 -5.25 3.42 4.69
CA TYR A 225 -6.47 4.24 4.76
C TYR A 225 -7.31 4.16 3.47
N ALA A 226 -6.68 4.18 2.30
CA ALA A 226 -7.36 4.00 1.03
C ALA A 226 -8.00 2.60 0.94
N ALA A 227 -7.30 1.55 1.39
CA ALA A 227 -7.84 0.20 1.45
C ALA A 227 -9.07 0.11 2.35
N ALA A 228 -9.04 0.72 3.53
CA ALA A 228 -10.17 0.76 4.46
C ALA A 228 -11.41 1.53 3.93
N ASN A 229 -11.24 2.43 2.96
CA ASN A 229 -12.33 3.25 2.40
C ASN A 229 -12.91 2.73 1.09
N PHE A 230 -12.10 2.04 0.30
CA PHE A 230 -12.43 1.69 -1.08
C PHE A 230 -12.31 0.21 -1.39
N SER A 231 -11.62 -0.59 -0.57
CA SER A 231 -11.33 -1.99 -0.84
C SER A 231 -11.69 -2.87 0.36
N ARG A 232 -11.22 -4.12 0.33
CA ARG A 232 -11.10 -5.02 1.48
C ARG A 232 -9.62 -5.25 1.73
N ASP A 233 -9.26 -5.23 3.01
CA ASP A 233 -7.94 -5.58 3.50
C ASP A 233 -8.13 -6.51 4.69
N ASP A 234 -7.56 -7.72 4.60
CA ASP A 234 -7.66 -8.75 5.64
C ASP A 234 -6.37 -8.91 6.43
N SER A 235 -5.40 -8.01 6.23
CA SER A 235 -4.13 -8.01 6.94
C SER A 235 -4.36 -7.94 8.45
N PRO A 236 -3.72 -8.83 9.25
CA PRO A 236 -3.70 -8.69 10.70
C PRO A 236 -2.85 -7.50 11.17
N GLY A 237 -2.07 -6.89 10.28
CA GLY A 237 -1.00 -5.96 10.63
C GLY A 237 0.10 -6.65 11.43
N GLY A 238 0.94 -5.84 12.09
CA GLY A 238 2.01 -6.30 12.96
C GLY A 238 3.41 -5.93 12.46
N ASP A 239 4.41 -6.30 13.24
CA ASP A 239 5.81 -5.98 12.95
C ASP A 239 6.26 -6.62 11.64
N HIS A 240 6.80 -5.80 10.75
CA HIS A 240 7.31 -6.21 9.45
C HIS A 240 8.48 -5.30 9.02
N SER A 241 9.00 -5.56 7.83
CA SER A 241 10.14 -4.91 7.20
C SER A 241 10.02 -5.01 5.67
N ALA A 242 10.42 -3.96 4.97
CA ALA A 242 10.42 -3.89 3.49
C ALA A 242 11.01 -5.10 2.75
N LEU A 243 11.95 -5.81 3.39
CA LEU A 243 12.69 -6.92 2.78
C LEU A 243 12.32 -8.28 3.35
N GLY A 244 11.34 -8.34 4.25
CA GLY A 244 10.93 -9.59 4.88
C GLY A 244 10.18 -10.52 3.92
N HIS A 245 10.13 -11.79 4.33
CA HIS A 245 9.34 -12.83 3.70
C HIS A 245 8.34 -13.32 4.76
N TYR A 246 7.04 -13.10 4.49
CA TYR A 246 6.00 -13.37 5.47
C TYR A 246 5.21 -14.61 5.09
N PRO A 247 5.05 -15.58 6.01
CA PRO A 247 4.15 -16.69 5.81
C PRO A 247 2.68 -16.27 5.63
N ASP A 248 2.29 -15.10 6.13
CA ASP A 248 0.94 -14.55 5.96
C ASP A 248 0.88 -13.54 4.81
N LEU A 249 0.40 -13.99 3.65
CA LEU A 249 0.35 -13.16 2.45
C LEU A 249 -0.63 -11.99 2.52
N ARG A 250 -1.53 -11.95 3.51
CA ARG A 250 -2.41 -10.80 3.73
C ARG A 250 -1.60 -9.58 4.13
N LEU A 251 -0.62 -9.79 5.01
CA LEU A 251 0.31 -8.75 5.43
C LEU A 251 1.12 -8.26 4.22
N THR A 252 1.74 -9.20 3.49
CA THR A 252 2.53 -8.85 2.30
C THR A 252 1.74 -8.03 1.26
N TRP A 253 0.49 -8.43 1.00
CA TRP A 253 -0.38 -7.68 0.09
C TRP A 253 -0.66 -6.27 0.61
N SER A 254 -1.05 -6.13 1.87
CA SER A 254 -1.36 -4.85 2.51
C SER A 254 -0.16 -3.89 2.45
N GLU A 255 1.02 -4.35 2.86
CA GLU A 255 2.23 -3.52 2.88
C GLU A 255 2.71 -3.19 1.46
N GLY A 256 2.66 -4.16 0.54
CA GLY A 256 3.01 -3.95 -0.85
C GLY A 256 2.06 -2.98 -1.57
N TRP A 257 0.76 -3.05 -1.25
CA TRP A 257 -0.22 -2.07 -1.72
C TRP A 257 0.07 -0.67 -1.18
N ALA A 258 0.33 -0.55 0.13
CA ALA A 258 0.59 0.72 0.79
C ALA A 258 1.84 1.42 0.23
N THR A 259 2.93 0.68 0.05
CA THR A 259 4.15 1.17 -0.59
C THR A 259 3.90 1.59 -2.04
N PHE A 260 3.18 0.77 -2.82
CA PHE A 260 2.80 1.15 -4.18
C PHE A 260 1.94 2.43 -4.21
N PHE A 261 0.95 2.54 -3.32
CA PHE A 261 0.06 3.70 -3.23
C PHE A 261 0.84 4.98 -2.92
N SER A 262 1.83 4.89 -2.03
CA SER A 262 2.75 5.99 -1.71
C SER A 262 3.45 6.51 -2.97
N CYS A 263 4.08 5.63 -3.73
CA CYS A 263 4.76 6.00 -4.97
C CYS A 263 3.78 6.47 -6.07
N MET A 264 2.64 5.79 -6.22
CA MET A 264 1.61 6.13 -7.21
C MET A 264 1.03 7.52 -6.94
N SER A 265 0.67 7.85 -5.70
CA SER A 265 0.10 9.15 -5.35
C SER A 265 1.08 10.30 -5.61
N ARG A 266 2.37 10.10 -5.31
CA ARG A 266 3.45 11.06 -5.65
C ARG A 266 3.67 11.19 -7.17
N SER A 267 3.45 10.13 -7.93
CA SER A 267 3.51 10.16 -9.40
C SER A 267 2.32 10.89 -10.02
N LEU A 268 1.10 10.61 -9.52
CA LEU A 268 -0.15 11.23 -9.98
C LEU A 268 -0.28 12.71 -9.57
N ARG A 269 0.36 13.10 -8.46
CA ARG A 269 0.34 14.46 -7.89
C ARG A 269 1.77 14.89 -7.52
N PRO A 270 2.61 15.17 -8.53
CA PRO A 270 4.01 15.51 -8.30
C PRO A 270 4.13 16.86 -7.60
N ILE A 271 5.04 16.93 -6.63
CA ILE A 271 5.50 18.19 -6.08
C ILE A 271 6.69 18.68 -6.91
N THR A 272 6.60 19.91 -7.42
CA THR A 272 7.74 20.57 -8.06
C THR A 272 8.84 20.81 -7.01
N GLY A 273 10.06 20.36 -7.30
CA GLY A 273 11.22 20.54 -6.40
C GLY A 273 11.55 19.34 -5.51
N ALA A 274 10.83 18.21 -5.60
CA ALA A 274 11.29 16.95 -5.02
C ALA A 274 12.62 16.54 -5.69
N LEU A 275 13.66 16.29 -4.88
CA LEU A 275 15.00 15.94 -5.38
C LEU A 275 15.13 14.46 -5.77
N VAL A 276 14.13 13.64 -5.42
CA VAL A 276 14.05 12.22 -5.74
C VAL A 276 12.74 11.86 -6.44
N GLY A 277 12.82 10.88 -7.34
CA GLY A 277 11.67 10.37 -8.09
C GLY A 277 10.59 9.74 -7.20
N PRO A 278 9.33 9.67 -7.68
CA PRO A 278 8.21 9.13 -6.90
C PRO A 278 8.37 7.64 -6.55
N GLN A 279 9.21 6.90 -7.28
CA GLN A 279 9.47 5.49 -7.05
C GLN A 279 10.36 5.18 -5.83
N TRP A 280 10.89 6.21 -5.18
CA TRP A 280 11.74 6.05 -4.00
C TRP A 280 10.92 6.16 -2.72
N TYR A 281 10.98 5.11 -1.92
CA TYR A 281 10.63 5.13 -0.51
C TYR A 281 11.84 5.63 0.27
N VAL A 282 11.65 6.67 1.09
CA VAL A 282 12.70 7.27 1.90
C VAL A 282 12.13 7.54 3.29
N ASP A 283 12.77 6.95 4.28
CA ASP A 283 12.55 7.10 5.71
C ASP A 283 13.87 7.64 6.30
N THR A 284 13.78 8.80 6.96
CA THR A 284 14.96 9.55 7.37
C THR A 284 15.23 9.37 8.86
N PRO A 285 16.50 9.38 9.29
CA PRO A 285 16.86 9.32 10.71
C PRO A 285 16.47 10.61 11.49
N GLY A 286 15.66 11.48 10.90
CA GLY A 286 15.22 12.76 11.46
C GLY A 286 15.96 13.96 10.91
N TRP A 287 15.89 15.05 11.69
CA TRP A 287 16.34 16.40 11.33
C TRP A 287 17.73 16.45 10.65
N PRO A 288 17.94 17.39 9.70
CA PRO A 288 19.22 17.54 9.00
C PRO A 288 20.41 17.71 9.97
N GLY A 289 21.47 16.94 9.75
CA GLY A 289 22.71 17.01 10.53
C GLY A 289 22.86 15.94 11.61
N LEU A 290 21.88 15.06 11.79
CA LEU A 290 22.04 13.84 12.59
C LEU A 290 22.75 12.77 11.76
N ALA A 291 23.79 12.16 12.35
CA ALA A 291 24.45 11.01 11.76
C ALA A 291 23.55 9.78 11.93
N GLY A 292 22.93 9.33 10.84
CA GLY A 292 22.15 8.10 10.74
C GLY A 292 22.03 7.69 9.27
N ASN A 293 21.94 6.39 9.00
CA ASN A 293 21.66 5.92 7.65
C ASN A 293 20.14 6.00 7.44
N SER A 294 19.69 6.81 6.49
CA SER A 294 18.31 6.76 6.01
C SER A 294 17.99 5.36 5.49
N PHE A 295 16.79 4.89 5.78
CA PHE A 295 16.27 3.69 5.12
C PHE A 295 15.62 4.13 3.81
N SER A 296 16.16 3.64 2.70
CA SER A 296 15.60 3.97 1.39
C SER A 296 15.67 2.79 0.44
N PHE A 297 14.66 2.69 -0.41
CA PHE A 297 14.62 1.74 -1.50
C PHE A 297 13.78 2.29 -2.66
N GLU A 298 14.16 1.90 -3.86
CA GLU A 298 13.42 2.14 -5.08
C GLU A 298 12.53 0.93 -5.37
N ILE A 299 11.28 1.15 -5.81
CA ILE A 299 10.37 0.05 -6.20
C ILE A 299 10.43 -0.28 -7.70
N ASP A 300 11.02 0.59 -8.53
CA ASP A 300 11.03 0.40 -9.98
C ASP A 300 12.08 -0.62 -10.44
N THR A 301 13.34 -0.38 -10.07
CA THR A 301 14.42 -1.36 -10.10
C THR A 301 14.77 -1.67 -8.66
N PRO A 302 14.11 -2.68 -8.04
CA PRO A 302 14.19 -2.89 -6.60
C PRO A 302 15.63 -2.84 -6.13
N THR A 303 15.94 -1.88 -5.24
CA THR A 303 17.31 -1.70 -4.70
C THR A 303 17.88 -3.02 -4.19
N PHE A 304 16.99 -3.88 -3.67
CA PHE A 304 17.28 -5.21 -3.15
C PHE A 304 16.69 -6.31 -4.03
N SER A 305 16.81 -6.18 -5.36
CA SER A 305 16.22 -7.09 -6.36
C SER A 305 16.51 -8.59 -6.18
N SER A 306 17.62 -8.97 -5.54
CA SER A 306 17.93 -10.37 -5.27
C SER A 306 17.06 -11.01 -4.18
N VAL A 307 16.52 -10.19 -3.27
CA VAL A 307 15.67 -10.63 -2.14
C VAL A 307 14.23 -10.16 -2.26
N ALA A 308 13.96 -9.10 -3.06
CA ALA A 308 12.61 -8.67 -3.41
C ALA A 308 11.95 -9.67 -4.38
N THR A 309 11.63 -10.86 -3.87
CA THR A 309 11.11 -11.97 -4.66
C THR A 309 10.02 -12.73 -3.92
N GLY A 310 9.09 -13.32 -4.67
CA GLY A 310 7.99 -14.12 -4.14
C GLY A 310 6.77 -13.30 -3.75
N ALA A 311 5.61 -13.96 -3.73
CA ALA A 311 4.33 -13.34 -3.34
C ALA A 311 4.26 -12.99 -1.84
N ASP A 312 5.24 -13.46 -1.06
CA ASP A 312 5.46 -13.27 0.37
C ASP A 312 6.35 -12.07 0.71
N ASN A 313 6.85 -11.33 -0.29
CA ASN A 313 7.66 -10.12 -0.12
C ASN A 313 6.94 -8.83 -0.58
N GLU A 314 6.85 -7.83 0.30
CA GLU A 314 6.09 -6.59 0.04
C GLU A 314 6.71 -5.71 -1.04
N GLN A 315 8.05 -5.68 -1.15
CA GLN A 315 8.73 -4.95 -2.23
C GLN A 315 8.51 -5.61 -3.59
N ALA A 316 8.44 -6.95 -3.65
CA ALA A 316 8.08 -7.67 -4.86
C ALA A 316 6.65 -7.34 -5.31
N VAL A 317 5.68 -7.35 -4.40
CA VAL A 317 4.29 -6.94 -4.66
C VAL A 317 4.24 -5.49 -5.16
N SER A 318 4.91 -4.58 -4.48
CA SER A 318 4.98 -3.15 -4.85
C SER A 318 5.55 -2.95 -6.26
N ASN A 319 6.63 -3.68 -6.58
CA ASN A 319 7.27 -3.63 -7.88
C ASN A 319 6.36 -4.11 -9.01
N VAL A 320 5.64 -5.23 -8.80
CA VAL A 320 4.67 -5.73 -9.78
C VAL A 320 3.61 -4.67 -10.08
N LEU A 321 3.00 -4.09 -9.04
CA LEU A 321 2.00 -3.03 -9.21
C LEU A 321 2.59 -1.80 -9.90
N TRP A 322 3.83 -1.43 -9.57
CA TRP A 322 4.55 -0.34 -10.23
C TRP A 322 4.79 -0.60 -11.72
N HIS A 323 5.16 -1.81 -12.13
CA HIS A 323 5.38 -2.15 -13.54
C HIS A 323 4.10 -2.26 -14.36
N VAL A 324 2.96 -2.53 -13.71
CA VAL A 324 1.64 -2.35 -14.34
C VAL A 324 1.33 -0.86 -14.55
N PHE A 325 1.61 -0.04 -13.54
CA PHE A 325 1.32 1.40 -13.54
C PHE A 325 2.20 2.22 -14.49
N ALA A 326 3.52 2.10 -14.35
CA ALA A 326 4.51 2.96 -14.99
C ALA A 326 4.74 2.60 -16.47
N ALA A 327 4.93 3.60 -17.33
CA ALA A 327 5.11 3.40 -18.77
C ALA A 327 6.54 3.03 -19.20
N SER A 328 7.53 3.25 -18.33
CA SER A 328 8.94 2.88 -18.56
C SER A 328 9.78 3.15 -17.32
N ALA A 329 10.88 2.40 -17.15
CA ALA A 329 11.94 2.73 -16.21
C ALA A 329 12.54 4.11 -16.51
N ALA A 330 12.46 5.05 -15.57
CA ALA A 330 13.07 6.37 -15.72
C ALA A 330 13.91 6.74 -14.47
N PRO A 331 15.26 6.78 -14.57
CA PRO A 331 16.14 6.29 -15.63
C PRO A 331 16.65 4.86 -15.37
N ALA A 332 16.51 4.02 -16.38
CA ALA A 332 16.79 2.59 -16.43
C ALA A 332 18.15 2.14 -15.86
N THR A 333 18.11 1.19 -14.91
CA THR A 333 19.24 0.29 -14.60
C THR A 333 18.94 -1.19 -14.86
N SER A 334 17.70 -1.57 -15.21
CA SER A 334 17.34 -2.96 -15.53
C SER A 334 16.84 -3.10 -16.98
N PRO A 335 17.59 -3.74 -17.89
CA PRO A 335 17.22 -3.87 -19.31
C PRO A 335 16.13 -4.89 -19.64
N THR A 336 15.52 -5.58 -18.66
CA THR A 336 14.74 -6.81 -18.95
C THR A 336 13.36 -6.91 -18.33
N SER A 337 12.95 -6.01 -17.42
CA SER A 337 11.62 -6.12 -16.81
C SER A 337 10.55 -5.49 -17.71
N PRO A 338 9.47 -6.22 -18.07
CA PRO A 338 8.42 -5.67 -18.93
C PRO A 338 7.57 -4.67 -18.15
N TYR A 339 7.17 -3.57 -18.80
CA TYR A 339 6.19 -2.62 -18.27
C TYR A 339 4.90 -2.74 -19.07
N LEU A 340 3.75 -2.59 -18.41
CA LEU A 340 2.47 -2.45 -19.11
C LEU A 340 2.11 -0.99 -19.37
N GLY A 341 2.46 -0.08 -18.46
CA GLY A 341 2.19 1.35 -18.64
C GLY A 341 0.71 1.71 -18.73
N LEU A 342 -0.14 0.98 -18.00
CA LEU A 342 -1.60 1.15 -18.06
C LEU A 342 -2.11 2.29 -17.17
N GLY A 343 -1.24 2.84 -16.31
CA GLY A 343 -1.64 3.79 -15.27
C GLY A 343 -2.41 3.10 -14.15
N ALA A 344 -3.03 3.91 -13.29
CA ALA A 344 -3.63 3.44 -12.04
C ALA A 344 -5.07 2.96 -12.16
N THR A 345 -5.78 3.31 -13.23
CA THR A 345 -7.24 3.07 -13.36
C THR A 345 -7.60 1.58 -13.30
N ASP A 346 -6.84 0.73 -14.00
CA ASP A 346 -7.14 -0.71 -14.05
C ASP A 346 -6.79 -1.40 -12.73
N ILE A 347 -5.68 -1.01 -12.09
CA ILE A 347 -5.31 -1.45 -10.75
C ILE A 347 -6.41 -1.06 -9.76
N TRP A 348 -6.85 0.20 -9.79
CA TRP A 348 -7.89 0.73 -8.92
C TRP A 348 -9.24 0.05 -9.14
N SER A 349 -9.57 -0.33 -10.38
CA SER A 349 -10.78 -1.09 -10.71
C SER A 349 -10.78 -2.48 -10.05
N VAL A 350 -9.67 -3.22 -10.10
CA VAL A 350 -9.53 -4.49 -9.36
C VAL A 350 -9.66 -4.24 -7.86
N PHE A 351 -8.86 -3.30 -7.35
CA PHE A 351 -8.81 -2.93 -5.93
C PHE A 351 -10.19 -2.57 -5.36
N SER A 352 -10.92 -1.66 -6.01
CA SER A 352 -12.14 -1.09 -5.44
C SER A 352 -13.42 -1.86 -5.74
N THR A 353 -13.41 -2.79 -6.70
CA THR A 353 -14.64 -3.47 -7.13
C THR A 353 -14.56 -4.99 -7.15
N TYR A 354 -13.37 -5.58 -7.28
CA TYR A 354 -13.20 -7.03 -7.22
C TYR A 354 -12.80 -7.51 -5.82
N LEU A 355 -11.75 -6.94 -5.22
CA LEU A 355 -11.26 -7.38 -3.90
C LEU A 355 -12.34 -7.38 -2.79
N PRO A 356 -13.26 -6.40 -2.72
CA PRO A 356 -14.37 -6.44 -1.77
C PRO A 356 -15.31 -7.64 -1.91
N THR A 357 -15.31 -8.31 -3.07
CA THR A 357 -16.21 -9.43 -3.37
C THR A 357 -15.61 -10.79 -3.04
N VAL A 358 -14.31 -10.88 -2.71
CA VAL A 358 -13.58 -12.15 -2.46
C VAL A 358 -14.25 -13.02 -1.39
N GLN A 359 -14.81 -12.42 -0.33
CA GLN A 359 -15.55 -13.17 0.71
C GLN A 359 -16.78 -13.94 0.19
N ASN A 360 -17.33 -13.52 -0.95
CA ASN A 360 -18.49 -14.18 -1.56
C ASN A 360 -18.07 -15.39 -2.41
N LEU A 361 -16.77 -15.51 -2.74
CA LEU A 361 -16.21 -16.67 -3.44
C LEU A 361 -16.01 -17.84 -2.47
N SER A 362 -15.50 -17.56 -1.26
CA SER A 362 -15.51 -18.48 -0.12
C SER A 362 -15.36 -17.71 1.21
N PRO A 363 -16.07 -18.09 2.29
CA PRO A 363 -15.89 -17.50 3.62
C PRO A 363 -14.47 -17.61 4.18
N SER A 364 -13.65 -18.52 3.63
CA SER A 364 -12.25 -18.73 4.02
C SER A 364 -11.24 -18.06 3.09
N GLU A 365 -11.69 -17.25 2.12
CA GLU A 365 -10.79 -16.53 1.21
C GLU A 365 -10.48 -15.11 1.72
N TYR A 366 -9.18 -14.84 1.78
CA TYR A 366 -8.60 -13.58 2.20
C TYR A 366 -8.02 -12.82 1.01
N VAL A 367 -7.97 -11.50 1.11
CA VAL A 367 -7.32 -10.64 0.11
C VAL A 367 -5.80 -10.78 0.19
N THR A 368 -5.22 -11.21 -0.93
CA THR A 368 -3.77 -11.39 -1.16
C THR A 368 -3.43 -10.96 -2.60
N LEU A 369 -2.16 -11.03 -3.00
CA LEU A 369 -1.76 -10.82 -4.40
C LEU A 369 -2.49 -11.77 -5.37
N GLU A 370 -2.86 -12.97 -4.94
CA GLU A 370 -3.63 -13.92 -5.76
C GLU A 370 -5.03 -13.40 -6.05
N SER A 371 -5.68 -12.79 -5.05
CA SER A 371 -6.99 -12.18 -5.24
C SER A 371 -6.92 -11.03 -6.24
N PHE A 372 -5.82 -10.27 -6.23
CA PHE A 372 -5.57 -9.24 -7.24
C PHE A 372 -5.36 -9.86 -8.62
N TRP A 373 -4.55 -10.91 -8.75
CA TRP A 373 -4.35 -11.65 -9.99
C TRP A 373 -5.68 -12.16 -10.57
N ASP A 374 -6.50 -12.83 -9.76
CA ASP A 374 -7.81 -13.33 -10.19
C ASP A 374 -8.72 -12.21 -10.67
N GLY A 375 -8.77 -11.11 -9.91
CA GLY A 375 -9.55 -9.94 -10.29
C GLY A 375 -9.03 -9.26 -11.55
N TRP A 376 -7.71 -9.26 -11.75
CA TRP A 376 -7.05 -8.75 -12.93
C TRP A 376 -7.41 -9.58 -14.16
N VAL A 377 -7.26 -10.90 -14.11
CA VAL A 377 -7.62 -11.81 -15.21
C VAL A 377 -9.13 -11.79 -15.48
N ALA A 378 -9.97 -11.73 -14.44
CA ALA A 378 -11.43 -11.66 -14.59
C ALA A 378 -11.90 -10.38 -15.29
N LYS A 379 -11.28 -9.23 -15.00
CA LYS A 379 -11.63 -7.93 -15.60
C LYS A 379 -10.93 -7.68 -16.92
N TYR A 380 -9.71 -8.18 -17.06
CA TYR A 380 -8.78 -7.87 -18.14
C TYR A 380 -8.11 -9.16 -18.66
N PRO A 381 -8.86 -10.13 -19.19
CA PRO A 381 -8.30 -11.42 -19.62
C PRO A 381 -7.20 -11.27 -20.69
N GLN A 382 -7.25 -10.22 -21.51
CA GLN A 382 -6.20 -9.89 -22.48
C GLN A 382 -4.86 -9.50 -21.84
N GLN A 383 -4.85 -9.14 -20.54
CA GLN A 383 -3.67 -8.71 -19.79
C GLN A 383 -3.04 -9.85 -18.96
N GLU A 384 -3.58 -11.06 -19.01
CA GLU A 384 -2.99 -12.23 -18.35
C GLU A 384 -1.57 -12.50 -18.88
N SER A 385 -1.44 -12.76 -20.18
CA SER A 385 -0.13 -13.03 -20.80
C SER A 385 0.87 -11.88 -20.69
N PRO A 386 0.48 -10.59 -20.81
CA PRO A 386 1.37 -9.47 -20.53
C PRO A 386 1.86 -9.34 -19.08
N LEU A 387 1.04 -9.72 -18.08
CA LEU A 387 1.40 -9.60 -16.67
C LEU A 387 2.30 -10.75 -16.18
N THR A 388 2.17 -11.96 -16.74
CA THR A 388 2.95 -13.13 -16.32
C THR A 388 4.48 -12.88 -16.29
N PRO A 389 5.11 -12.26 -17.30
CA PRO A 389 6.54 -11.99 -17.26
C PRO A 389 6.98 -11.00 -16.16
N ILE A 390 6.09 -10.10 -15.73
CA ILE A 390 6.37 -9.14 -14.63
C ILE A 390 6.41 -9.89 -13.30
N LEU A 391 5.43 -10.77 -13.06
CA LEU A 391 5.40 -11.65 -11.90
C LEU A 391 6.62 -12.57 -11.87
N PHE A 392 6.96 -13.16 -13.02
CA PHE A 392 8.12 -14.05 -13.15
C PHE A 392 9.45 -13.35 -12.84
N ASP A 393 9.63 -12.08 -13.21
CA ASP A 393 10.83 -11.29 -12.90
C ASP A 393 11.05 -11.13 -11.38
N ARG A 394 9.98 -11.20 -10.59
CA ARG A 394 10.00 -11.22 -9.13
C ARG A 394 9.84 -12.63 -8.54
N LYS A 395 10.00 -13.68 -9.35
CA LYS A 395 9.83 -15.10 -8.95
C LYS A 395 8.46 -15.41 -8.34
N ILE A 396 7.43 -14.67 -8.74
CA ILE A 396 6.04 -14.95 -8.37
C ILE A 396 5.47 -15.96 -9.35
N ALA A 397 5.22 -17.16 -8.84
CA ALA A 397 4.99 -18.36 -9.63
C ALA A 397 3.50 -18.54 -10.03
N TYR A 398 2.92 -17.53 -10.69
CA TYR A 398 1.56 -17.61 -11.23
C TYR A 398 1.61 -17.99 -12.72
N SER A 399 2.14 -19.18 -12.99
CA SER A 399 2.27 -19.76 -14.33
C SER A 399 2.42 -21.27 -14.22
N ALA A 400 1.91 -22.01 -15.20
CA ALA A 400 2.09 -23.46 -15.28
C ALA A 400 3.59 -23.81 -15.38
N ASP A 401 4.00 -24.86 -14.70
CA ASP A 401 5.37 -25.37 -14.76
C ASP A 401 5.59 -26.30 -15.97
N PRO A 402 6.84 -26.76 -16.24
CA PRO A 402 7.15 -27.59 -17.40
C PRO A 402 6.56 -29.00 -17.42
N TYR A 403 5.95 -29.49 -16.34
CA TYR A 403 5.43 -30.85 -16.22
C TYR A 403 3.94 -30.97 -16.55
N GLU A 404 3.25 -29.83 -16.62
CA GLU A 404 1.84 -29.76 -16.95
C GLU A 404 1.51 -30.23 -18.39
N PRO A 405 0.39 -30.92 -18.63
CA PRO A 405 -0.63 -31.26 -17.63
C PRO A 405 -0.28 -32.52 -16.83
N ASP A 406 -0.34 -32.48 -15.49
CA ASP A 406 -0.21 -33.67 -14.61
C ASP A 406 -1.26 -33.77 -13.48
N ASP A 407 -2.35 -33.01 -13.62
CA ASP A 407 -3.62 -33.01 -12.87
C ASP A 407 -4.29 -34.37 -12.54
N THR A 408 -3.87 -35.47 -13.19
CA THR A 408 -4.51 -36.79 -13.04
C THR A 408 -3.53 -37.96 -13.08
N ILE A 409 -3.93 -39.09 -12.49
CA ILE A 409 -3.22 -40.40 -12.54
C ILE A 409 -2.87 -40.80 -13.99
N ALA A 410 -3.74 -40.50 -14.96
CA ALA A 410 -3.52 -40.84 -16.35
C ALA A 410 -2.39 -40.01 -16.98
N GLN A 411 -2.26 -38.75 -16.56
CA GLN A 411 -1.23 -37.82 -16.99
C GLN A 411 0.11 -38.04 -16.26
N ALA A 412 0.08 -38.64 -15.07
CA ALA A 412 1.25 -38.86 -14.24
C ALA A 412 2.42 -39.51 -14.99
N ARG A 413 3.59 -38.87 -14.94
CA ARG A 413 4.83 -39.37 -15.55
C ARG A 413 5.68 -40.16 -14.57
N LEU A 414 6.52 -41.05 -15.10
CA LEU A 414 7.50 -41.77 -14.29
C LEU A 414 8.63 -40.84 -13.87
N VAL A 415 8.84 -40.74 -12.56
CA VAL A 415 9.92 -39.96 -11.94
C VAL A 415 10.96 -40.93 -11.36
N PRO A 416 12.23 -40.86 -11.82
CA PRO A 416 13.31 -41.63 -11.21
C PRO A 416 13.53 -41.26 -9.74
N VAL A 417 13.90 -42.23 -8.92
CA VAL A 417 14.38 -41.97 -7.55
C VAL A 417 15.73 -41.26 -7.63
N GLY A 418 15.91 -40.21 -6.83
CA GLY A 418 17.04 -39.30 -6.87
C GLY A 418 16.77 -38.00 -7.64
N THR A 419 15.58 -37.84 -8.22
CA THR A 419 15.18 -36.61 -8.93
C THR A 419 14.73 -35.52 -7.94
N SER A 420 15.05 -34.28 -8.27
CA SER A 420 14.50 -33.06 -7.67
C SER A 420 13.86 -32.22 -8.78
N GLU A 421 12.60 -31.83 -8.60
CA GLU A 421 11.81 -31.13 -9.62
C GLU A 421 11.07 -29.96 -9.00
N ASN A 422 10.99 -28.83 -9.72
CA ASN A 422 10.25 -27.65 -9.28
C ASN A 422 8.90 -27.63 -9.99
N HIS A 423 7.85 -27.46 -9.21
CA HIS A 423 6.45 -27.46 -9.63
C HIS A 423 5.78 -26.18 -9.14
N THR A 424 4.65 -25.88 -9.75
CA THR A 424 3.78 -24.76 -9.35
C THR A 424 2.37 -25.25 -9.21
N PHE A 425 1.67 -24.84 -8.15
CA PHE A 425 0.22 -24.89 -8.16
C PHE A 425 -0.29 -23.70 -8.97
N PHE A 426 -0.68 -23.91 -10.22
CA PHE A 426 -1.23 -22.88 -11.07
C PHE A 426 -2.22 -23.41 -12.11
N LYS A 427 -3.46 -22.92 -12.04
CA LYS A 427 -4.47 -23.11 -13.09
C LYS A 427 -5.00 -21.75 -13.54
N SER A 428 -4.86 -21.43 -14.82
CA SER A 428 -5.43 -20.20 -15.40
C SER A 428 -6.93 -20.32 -15.68
N GLY A 429 -7.63 -19.18 -15.70
CA GLY A 429 -9.04 -19.09 -16.09
C GLY A 429 -10.06 -19.34 -14.96
N ALA A 430 -11.27 -19.78 -15.33
CA ALA A 430 -12.47 -19.75 -14.47
C ALA A 430 -12.53 -20.83 -13.35
N ALA A 431 -11.48 -21.63 -13.17
CA ALA A 431 -11.39 -22.64 -12.12
C ALA A 431 -9.97 -22.63 -11.50
N PRO A 432 -9.61 -21.60 -10.72
CA PRO A 432 -8.26 -21.40 -10.17
C PRO A 432 -7.90 -22.40 -9.05
N ASN A 433 -8.80 -23.32 -8.72
CA ASN A 433 -8.59 -24.39 -7.72
C ASN A 433 -8.43 -25.73 -8.44
N GLY A 434 -7.46 -26.53 -8.00
CA GLY A 434 -7.33 -27.93 -8.43
C GLY A 434 -6.29 -28.16 -9.50
N ASP A 435 -5.17 -27.44 -9.41
CA ASP A 435 -3.91 -28.00 -9.89
C ASP A 435 -3.43 -29.08 -8.91
N LYS A 436 -3.07 -30.25 -9.45
CA LYS A 436 -2.71 -31.45 -8.70
C LYS A 436 -1.61 -32.20 -9.42
N ASP A 437 -0.46 -32.36 -8.79
CA ASP A 437 0.67 -32.97 -9.45
C ASP A 437 0.73 -34.46 -9.12
N TYR A 438 0.38 -35.31 -10.10
CA TYR A 438 0.53 -36.76 -9.96
C TYR A 438 1.84 -37.25 -10.58
N LEU A 439 2.60 -38.01 -9.78
CA LEU A 439 3.88 -38.61 -10.19
C LEU A 439 3.81 -40.14 -10.05
N LYS A 440 4.46 -40.87 -10.96
CA LYS A 440 4.66 -42.33 -10.86
C LYS A 440 6.06 -42.64 -10.36
N ILE A 441 6.19 -43.56 -9.40
CA ILE A 441 7.49 -43.96 -8.85
C ILE A 441 7.59 -45.48 -8.84
N ASN A 442 8.70 -46.01 -9.38
CA ASN A 442 9.02 -47.42 -9.26
C ASN A 442 9.73 -47.69 -7.92
N VAL A 443 9.14 -48.56 -7.10
CA VAL A 443 9.65 -48.90 -5.77
C VAL A 443 10.02 -50.38 -5.69
N ALA A 444 10.98 -50.70 -4.84
CA ALA A 444 11.48 -52.05 -4.61
C ALA A 444 11.12 -52.54 -3.21
N SER A 445 10.63 -53.79 -3.10
CA SER A 445 10.25 -54.41 -1.84
C SER A 445 11.35 -54.31 -0.78
N GLY A 446 10.97 -53.93 0.44
CA GLY A 446 11.85 -53.78 1.59
C GLY A 446 12.68 -52.50 1.62
N ARG A 447 12.61 -51.65 0.58
CA ARG A 447 13.39 -50.40 0.51
C ARG A 447 12.58 -49.23 1.05
N GLN A 448 13.25 -48.34 1.78
CA GLN A 448 12.68 -47.10 2.30
C GLN A 448 12.83 -45.97 1.28
N TYR A 449 11.79 -45.15 1.18
CA TYR A 449 11.71 -43.97 0.33
C TYR A 449 11.33 -42.76 1.17
N THR A 450 11.92 -41.61 0.87
CA THR A 450 11.51 -40.31 1.40
C THR A 450 11.03 -39.43 0.25
N PHE A 451 9.80 -38.98 0.36
CA PHE A 451 9.18 -37.97 -0.51
C PHE A 451 9.07 -36.70 0.32
N ALA A 452 9.64 -35.60 -0.15
CA ALA A 452 9.60 -34.33 0.57
C ALA A 452 9.39 -33.17 -0.39
N THR A 453 8.60 -32.19 0.02
CA THR A 453 8.48 -30.90 -0.66
C THR A 453 9.22 -29.80 0.12
N SER A 454 9.58 -28.74 -0.57
CA SER A 454 10.02 -27.47 0.02
C SER A 454 9.27 -26.36 -0.67
N VAL A 455 8.63 -25.48 0.09
CA VAL A 455 7.64 -24.53 -0.42
C VAL A 455 8.21 -23.11 -0.56
N SER A 456 7.61 -22.33 -1.45
CA SER A 456 7.86 -20.91 -1.66
C SER A 456 6.59 -20.25 -2.20
N ASN A 457 6.56 -18.91 -2.30
CA ASN A 457 5.38 -18.18 -2.80
C ASN A 457 4.10 -18.50 -2.01
N GLY A 458 4.22 -18.73 -0.69
CA GLY A 458 3.09 -19.02 0.19
C GLY A 458 2.43 -20.39 0.02
N ALA A 459 3.04 -21.30 -0.74
CA ALA A 459 2.52 -22.65 -0.96
C ALA A 459 2.42 -23.45 0.35
N ASP A 460 1.40 -24.30 0.42
CA ASP A 460 1.15 -25.27 1.49
C ASP A 460 0.74 -26.59 0.84
N THR A 461 1.63 -27.58 0.93
CA THR A 461 1.50 -28.84 0.18
C THR A 461 0.81 -29.92 1.01
N LEU A 462 0.11 -30.82 0.33
CA LEU A 462 -0.36 -32.09 0.87
C LEU A 462 0.16 -33.21 -0.01
N LEU A 463 1.05 -34.05 0.54
CA LEU A 463 1.49 -35.26 -0.12
C LEU A 463 0.58 -36.44 0.24
N THR A 464 0.09 -37.14 -0.77
CA THR A 464 -0.63 -38.41 -0.65
C THR A 464 0.06 -39.49 -1.48
N LEU A 465 0.56 -40.54 -0.82
CA LEU A 465 1.10 -41.72 -1.49
C LEU A 465 -0.02 -42.73 -1.74
N LEU A 466 -0.20 -43.14 -2.99
CA LEU A 466 -1.25 -44.05 -3.47
C LEU A 466 -0.64 -45.35 -4.02
N ASP A 467 -1.36 -46.46 -3.85
CA ASP A 467 -0.95 -47.77 -4.37
C ASP A 467 -1.05 -47.84 -5.90
N SER A 468 -0.69 -48.98 -6.49
CA SER A 468 -0.64 -49.23 -7.94
C SER A 468 -1.98 -49.10 -8.66
N ASP A 469 -3.09 -49.12 -7.92
CA ASP A 469 -4.44 -48.83 -8.43
C ASP A 469 -4.70 -47.32 -8.61
N GLY A 470 -3.79 -46.47 -8.10
CA GLY A 470 -3.92 -45.02 -8.10
C GLY A 470 -5.00 -44.49 -7.16
N ALA A 471 -5.58 -45.32 -6.28
CA ALA A 471 -6.71 -44.94 -5.45
C ALA A 471 -6.51 -45.28 -3.97
N THR A 472 -5.85 -46.40 -3.67
CA THR A 472 -5.64 -46.84 -2.28
C THR A 472 -4.55 -46.01 -1.63
N MET A 473 -4.90 -45.20 -0.62
CA MET A 473 -3.94 -44.40 0.14
C MET A 473 -3.04 -45.26 1.03
N LEU A 474 -1.73 -45.07 0.88
CA LEU A 474 -0.68 -45.76 1.64
C LEU A 474 -0.10 -44.89 2.76
N ALA A 475 0.03 -43.59 2.52
CA ALA A 475 0.51 -42.61 3.47
C ALA A 475 0.08 -41.19 3.04
N GLN A 476 0.02 -40.26 3.99
CA GLN A 476 -0.27 -38.86 3.73
C GLN A 476 0.45 -37.99 4.76
N ASN A 477 0.87 -36.80 4.35
CA ASN A 477 1.39 -35.76 5.24
C ASN A 477 1.21 -34.38 4.58
N ASP A 478 0.80 -33.41 5.37
CA ASP A 478 0.62 -31.99 5.03
C ASP A 478 1.87 -31.18 5.41
N ASP A 479 2.31 -31.26 6.67
CA ASP A 479 3.43 -30.46 7.17
C ASP A 479 4.62 -31.34 7.62
N VAL A 480 5.84 -30.92 7.26
CA VAL A 480 7.11 -31.39 7.83
C VAL A 480 7.13 -31.03 9.31
N SER A 481 6.65 -29.82 9.65
CA SER A 481 6.44 -29.33 11.01
C SER A 481 5.48 -28.16 11.01
N ALA A 482 4.98 -27.72 12.17
CA ALA A 482 4.09 -26.56 12.24
C ALA A 482 4.66 -25.27 11.60
N ALA A 483 6.00 -25.13 11.54
CA ALA A 483 6.69 -23.97 10.96
C ALA A 483 7.14 -24.18 9.50
N ASP A 484 7.00 -25.38 8.95
CA ASP A 484 7.42 -25.74 7.59
C ASP A 484 6.24 -26.38 6.85
N LYS A 485 5.67 -25.60 5.92
CA LYS A 485 4.48 -25.95 5.12
C LYS A 485 4.79 -26.85 3.92
N GLY A 486 6.03 -27.30 3.79
CA GLY A 486 6.34 -28.45 2.95
C GLY A 486 5.90 -29.74 3.63
N SER A 487 5.59 -30.78 2.87
CA SER A 487 5.21 -32.10 3.36
C SER A 487 6.36 -33.09 3.25
N LYS A 488 6.33 -34.15 4.07
CA LYS A 488 7.27 -35.26 4.03
C LYS A 488 6.64 -36.61 4.40
N ILE A 489 6.79 -37.57 3.50
CA ILE A 489 6.45 -38.98 3.73
C ILE A 489 7.74 -39.81 3.77
N VAL A 490 7.92 -40.59 4.84
CA VAL A 490 8.93 -41.64 4.94
C VAL A 490 8.22 -42.99 4.95
N TRP A 491 8.43 -43.80 3.91
CA TRP A 491 7.66 -45.04 3.70
C TRP A 491 8.54 -46.20 3.23
N THR A 492 8.28 -47.40 3.74
CA THR A 492 8.99 -48.63 3.34
C THR A 492 8.09 -49.47 2.44
N ALA A 493 8.57 -49.79 1.24
CA ALA A 493 7.79 -50.53 0.26
C ALA A 493 7.57 -51.99 0.68
N SER A 494 6.32 -52.44 0.72
CA SER A 494 5.96 -53.84 1.03
C SER A 494 6.08 -54.78 -0.16
N ALA A 495 6.17 -54.24 -1.37
CA ALA A 495 6.30 -54.99 -2.62
C ALA A 495 7.02 -54.16 -3.70
N THR A 496 7.61 -54.83 -4.68
CA THR A 496 8.16 -54.19 -5.88
C THR A 496 7.02 -53.88 -6.84
N LYS A 497 6.72 -52.60 -7.05
CA LYS A 497 5.59 -52.12 -7.86
C LYS A 497 5.79 -50.65 -8.26
N THR A 498 4.89 -50.14 -9.10
CA THR A 498 4.73 -48.69 -9.31
C THR A 498 3.70 -48.16 -8.32
N VAL A 499 4.04 -47.07 -7.64
CA VAL A 499 3.14 -46.30 -6.77
C VAL A 499 2.93 -44.91 -7.38
N TYR A 500 1.91 -44.20 -6.92
CA TYR A 500 1.65 -42.83 -7.32
C TYR A 500 1.85 -41.89 -6.13
N LEU A 501 2.41 -40.73 -6.38
CA LEU A 501 2.50 -39.65 -5.40
C LEU A 501 1.68 -38.49 -5.94
N LEU A 502 0.71 -38.05 -5.15
CA LEU A 502 -0.08 -36.86 -5.40
C LEU A 502 0.46 -35.75 -4.51
N CYS A 503 0.77 -34.60 -5.10
CA CYS A 503 0.95 -33.34 -4.40
C CYS A 503 -0.23 -32.42 -4.77
N GLU A 504 -0.92 -31.86 -3.77
CA GLU A 504 -1.99 -30.89 -4.00
C GLU A 504 -1.93 -29.78 -2.94
N PRO A 505 -2.57 -28.61 -3.17
CA PRO A 505 -2.73 -27.63 -2.10
C PRO A 505 -3.55 -28.21 -0.95
N TYR A 506 -3.11 -28.04 0.30
CA TYR A 506 -3.69 -28.70 1.50
C TYR A 506 -5.18 -28.40 1.82
N ARG A 507 -5.84 -27.39 1.22
CA ARG A 507 -7.13 -26.83 1.70
C ARG A 507 -8.24 -27.88 1.95
N PRO A 508 -8.93 -27.84 3.13
CA PRO A 508 -9.49 -26.62 3.70
C PRO A 508 -9.23 -26.39 5.20
N TYR A 509 -8.97 -25.12 5.52
CA TYR A 509 -8.93 -24.55 6.87
C TYR A 509 -10.24 -24.82 7.63
N VAL A 510 -10.15 -25.37 8.85
CA VAL A 510 -11.30 -25.48 9.76
C VAL A 510 -11.17 -24.47 10.91
N PRO A 511 -12.28 -23.95 11.46
CA PRO A 511 -12.25 -22.96 12.55
C PRO A 511 -11.44 -23.35 13.81
N ALA A 512 -11.00 -24.61 13.93
CA ALA A 512 -10.17 -25.10 15.03
C ALA A 512 -8.69 -24.67 14.94
N ASP A 513 -8.22 -24.22 13.76
CA ASP A 513 -6.83 -23.80 13.53
C ASP A 513 -6.51 -22.39 14.08
N ILE A 514 -7.46 -21.79 14.81
CA ILE A 514 -7.36 -20.49 15.50
C ILE A 514 -6.47 -20.55 16.77
N PHE A 515 -6.09 -21.75 17.26
CA PHE A 515 -5.51 -21.87 18.61
C PHE A 515 -4.05 -22.30 18.71
N LEU A 516 -3.25 -22.22 17.64
CA LEU A 516 -1.82 -22.60 17.69
C LEU A 516 -0.79 -21.47 17.52
N TYR A 517 -1.20 -20.21 17.52
CA TYR A 517 -0.26 -19.08 17.65
C TYR A 517 -0.69 -18.15 18.77
N GLY A 518 -0.33 -18.54 20.00
CA GLY A 518 -0.54 -17.75 21.20
C GLY A 518 0.43 -16.57 21.29
N GLY A 519 -0.07 -15.37 20.98
CA GLY A 519 0.60 -14.09 21.23
C GLY A 519 -0.12 -12.98 20.48
N ALA A 520 -0.91 -12.16 21.20
CA ALA A 520 -1.60 -10.95 20.76
C ALA A 520 -1.82 -10.78 19.23
N GLY A 521 -2.96 -11.24 18.71
CA GLY A 521 -3.46 -10.84 17.38
C GLY A 521 -3.32 -11.85 16.24
N GLY A 522 -2.73 -13.03 16.46
CA GLY A 522 -2.52 -14.02 15.39
C GLY A 522 -3.81 -14.61 14.80
N SER A 523 -4.27 -14.08 13.67
CA SER A 523 -5.11 -14.84 12.73
C SER A 523 -4.21 -15.81 11.96
N SER A 524 -4.66 -17.06 11.78
CA SER A 524 -3.85 -18.07 11.10
C SER A 524 -3.53 -17.63 9.65
N PRO A 525 -2.32 -17.91 9.15
CA PRO A 525 -1.79 -17.30 7.93
C PRO A 525 -2.62 -17.67 6.71
N ALA A 526 -2.80 -16.73 5.77
CA ALA A 526 -3.42 -17.05 4.49
C ALA A 526 -2.40 -17.80 3.61
N VAL A 527 -2.53 -19.13 3.56
CA VAL A 527 -1.81 -19.97 2.60
C VAL A 527 -2.51 -19.95 1.23
N THR A 528 -1.71 -20.07 0.17
CA THR A 528 -2.12 -19.76 -1.19
C THR A 528 -2.96 -20.85 -1.87
N ARG A 529 -3.66 -20.46 -2.95
CA ARG A 529 -4.12 -21.37 -4.02
C ARG A 529 -3.03 -21.58 -5.08
N TYR A 530 -2.20 -20.56 -5.27
CA TYR A 530 -1.06 -20.54 -6.17
C TYR A 530 0.25 -20.56 -5.41
N GLY A 531 1.15 -21.44 -5.77
CA GLY A 531 2.41 -21.53 -5.05
C GLY A 531 3.45 -22.25 -5.85
N ALA A 532 4.68 -22.26 -5.36
CA ALA A 532 5.74 -23.05 -5.95
C ALA A 532 6.33 -23.97 -4.90
N TYR A 533 6.68 -25.18 -5.31
CA TYR A 533 7.34 -26.13 -4.44
C TYR A 533 8.37 -26.95 -5.23
N SER A 534 9.40 -27.40 -4.53
CA SER A 534 10.35 -28.38 -5.05
C SER A 534 10.03 -29.73 -4.44
N ILE A 535 9.86 -30.78 -5.25
CA ILE A 535 9.72 -32.14 -4.77
C ILE A 535 11.01 -32.93 -4.92
N THR A 536 11.40 -33.64 -3.86
CA THR A 536 12.57 -34.50 -3.83
C THR A 536 12.17 -35.92 -3.47
N ILE A 537 12.65 -36.88 -4.26
CA ILE A 537 12.38 -38.32 -4.05
C ILE A 537 13.71 -39.02 -3.80
N THR A 538 13.92 -39.53 -2.59
CA THR A 538 15.19 -40.18 -2.21
C THR A 538 14.99 -41.58 -1.66
N SER A 539 16.04 -42.39 -1.75
CA SER A 539 16.13 -43.71 -1.12
C SER A 539 17.59 -43.94 -0.71
N PRO A 540 17.85 -44.53 0.49
CA PRO A 540 19.21 -44.79 0.99
C PRO A 540 20.07 -45.63 0.07
#